data_AF-A0A7Y5NP13-F1
#
_entry.id   AF-A0A7Y5NP13-F1
#
_cell.length_a   1.000
_cell.length_b   1.000
_cell.length_c   1.000
_cell.angle_alpha   90.00
_cell.angle_beta   90.00
_cell.angle_gamma   90.00
#
_symmetry.space_group_name_H-M   'P 1'
#
loop_
_entity.id
_entity.type
_entity.pdbx_description
1 polymer ?
#
loop_
_entity_poly.entity_id
_entity_poly.type
_entity_poly.pdbx_seq_one_letter_code
_entity_poly.pdbx_strand_id
1 'polypeptide(L)'
;MDSYHDPTHSADDRFLLIELVVASLDDGLAAGRELGVLWPRTRRILVQQPRLHAPTLSYWACGDDDDPDHQFAITPLIRRVWRDLLADPATLVAD
;
A
#
# COMPACT_ATOMS: atom_id res chain seq x y z
N MET A 1 -7.57 2.48 11.50
CA MET A 1 -6.10 2.62 11.38
C MET A 1 -5.40 2.69 12.71
N ASP A 2 -6.02 3.21 13.77
CA ASP A 2 -5.40 3.27 15.10
C ASP A 2 -4.98 1.87 15.60
N SER A 3 -5.75 0.83 15.25
CA SER A 3 -5.43 -0.58 15.48
C SER A 3 -4.11 -1.05 14.82
N TYR A 4 -3.66 -0.46 13.71
CA TYR A 4 -2.37 -0.82 13.09
C TYR A 4 -1.19 -0.53 14.01
N HIS A 5 -1.29 0.51 14.83
CA HIS A 5 -0.23 0.95 15.75
C HIS A 5 -0.32 0.27 17.12
N ASP A 6 -1.19 -0.72 17.29
CA ASP A 6 -1.25 -1.51 18.52
C ASP A 6 0.08 -2.25 18.72
N PRO A 7 0.79 -2.02 19.84
CA PRO A 7 2.08 -2.66 20.08
C PRO A 7 1.97 -4.17 20.32
N THR A 8 0.76 -4.71 20.53
CA THR A 8 0.53 -6.15 20.69
C THR A 8 0.47 -6.91 19.37
N HIS A 9 0.34 -6.21 18.24
CA HIS A 9 0.31 -6.84 16.93
C HIS A 9 1.70 -7.30 16.48
N SER A 10 1.73 -8.51 15.93
CA SER A 10 2.90 -9.04 15.25
C SER A 10 3.16 -8.30 13.92
N ALA A 11 4.26 -8.64 13.25
CA ALA A 11 4.50 -8.21 11.87
C ALA A 11 3.40 -8.74 10.93
N ASP A 12 3.00 -10.01 11.11
CA ASP A 12 1.99 -10.66 10.29
C ASP A 12 0.61 -10.00 10.47
N ASP A 13 0.22 -9.67 11.71
CA ASP A 13 -1.06 -8.97 11.96
C ASP A 13 -1.09 -7.61 11.26
N ARG A 14 0.01 -6.86 11.34
CA ARG A 14 0.14 -5.55 10.68
C ARG A 14 0.13 -5.68 9.16
N PHE A 15 0.80 -6.69 8.62
CA PHE A 15 0.77 -7.01 7.20
C PHE A 15 -0.66 -7.31 6.74
N LEU A 16 -1.36 -8.24 7.41
CA LEU A 16 -2.75 -8.60 7.09
C LEU A 16 -3.71 -7.42 7.19
N LEU A 17 -3.55 -6.56 8.20
CA LEU A 17 -4.35 -5.35 8.33
C LEU A 17 -4.15 -4.39 7.15
N ILE A 18 -2.93 -4.27 6.62
CA ILE A 18 -2.66 -3.41 5.46
C ILE A 18 -3.16 -4.03 4.17
N GLU A 19 -3.02 -5.34 3.97
CA GLU A 19 -3.65 -6.03 2.84
C GLU A 19 -5.17 -5.78 2.81
N LEU A 20 -5.84 -5.95 3.96
CA LEU A 20 -7.28 -5.70 4.07
C LEU A 20 -7.65 -4.24 3.77
N VAL A 21 -6.86 -3.29 4.29
CA VAL A 21 -7.07 -1.86 4.02
C VAL A 21 -6.90 -1.54 2.55
N VAL A 22 -5.85 -2.05 1.90
CA VAL A 22 -5.58 -1.79 0.48
C VAL A 22 -6.69 -2.38 -0.40
N ALA A 23 -7.11 -3.62 -0.15
CA ALA A 23 -8.24 -4.24 -0.85
C ALA A 23 -9.54 -3.43 -0.67
N SER A 24 -9.82 -2.96 0.54
CA SER A 24 -11.02 -2.14 0.80
C SER A 24 -10.97 -0.78 0.09
N LEU A 25 -9.78 -0.18 -0.05
CA LEU A 25 -9.61 1.08 -0.79
C LEU A 25 -9.77 0.86 -2.30
N ASP A 26 -9.29 -0.27 -2.81
CA ASP A 26 -9.48 -0.67 -4.20
C ASP A 26 -10.97 -0.81 -4.54
N ASP A 27 -11.71 -1.61 -3.75
CA ASP A 27 -13.17 -1.76 -3.88
C ASP A 27 -13.89 -0.40 -3.84
N GLY A 28 -13.44 0.48 -2.94
CA GLY A 28 -13.98 1.84 -2.83
C GLY A 28 -13.77 2.66 -4.10
N LEU A 29 -12.56 2.67 -4.65
CA LEU A 29 -12.23 3.36 -5.90
C LEU A 29 -13.00 2.79 -7.08
N ALA A 30 -13.06 1.46 -7.21
CA ALA A 30 -13.82 0.78 -8.25
C ALA A 30 -15.32 1.13 -8.20
N ALA A 31 -15.85 1.38 -7.00
CA ALA A 31 -17.22 1.86 -6.80
C ALA A 31 -17.39 3.40 -6.95
N GLY A 32 -16.36 4.13 -7.37
CA GLY A 32 -16.39 5.58 -7.57
C GLY A 32 -16.38 6.39 -6.26
N ARG A 33 -15.89 5.82 -5.16
CA ARG A 33 -15.82 6.50 -3.86
C ARG A 33 -14.51 7.26 -3.70
N GLU A 34 -14.60 8.43 -3.09
CA GLU A 34 -13.45 9.21 -2.65
C GLU A 34 -12.77 8.55 -1.43
N LEU A 35 -11.44 8.46 -1.45
CA LEU A 35 -10.67 7.84 -0.35
C LEU A 35 -10.48 8.76 0.87
N GLY A 36 -10.63 10.08 0.67
CA GLY A 36 -10.50 11.08 1.73
C GLY A 36 -9.21 10.92 2.56
N VAL A 37 -9.35 10.92 3.88
CA VAL A 37 -8.21 10.81 4.81
C VAL A 37 -7.61 9.41 4.90
N LEU A 38 -8.27 8.38 4.34
CA LEU A 38 -7.78 7.00 4.43
C LEU A 38 -6.51 6.82 3.60
N TRP A 39 -6.50 7.29 2.35
CA TRP A 39 -5.32 7.13 1.49
C TRP A 39 -4.05 7.79 2.07
N PRO A 40 -4.04 9.06 2.50
CA PRO A 40 -2.85 9.67 3.09
C PRO A 40 -2.30 8.89 4.29
N ARG A 41 -3.18 8.30 5.11
CA ARG A 41 -2.76 7.50 6.26
C ARG A 41 -2.23 6.12 5.84
N THR A 42 -2.87 5.43 4.89
CA THR A 42 -2.36 4.16 4.34
C THR A 42 -0.99 4.37 3.71
N ARG A 43 -0.86 5.40 2.86
CA ARG A 43 0.40 5.78 2.22
C ARG A 43 1.50 6.01 3.26
N ARG A 44 1.21 6.71 4.36
CA ARG A 44 2.18 6.93 5.42
C ARG A 44 2.68 5.61 6.01
N ILE A 45 1.79 4.67 6.30
CA ILE A 45 2.17 3.36 6.84
C ILE A 45 3.05 2.59 5.84
N LEU A 46 2.63 2.53 4.57
CA LEU A 46 3.38 1.87 3.50
C LEU A 46 4.80 2.44 3.32
N VAL A 47 4.95 3.77 3.43
CA VAL A 47 6.25 4.44 3.30
C VAL A 47 7.11 4.31 4.57
N GLN A 48 6.51 4.27 5.75
CA GLN A 48 7.25 4.16 7.01
C GLN A 48 7.75 2.73 7.30
N GLN A 49 7.09 1.71 6.78
CA GLN A 49 7.47 0.31 6.96
C GLN A 49 7.54 -0.41 5.60
N PRO A 50 8.38 0.08 4.67
CA PRO A 50 8.36 -0.35 3.27
C PRO A 50 8.78 -1.81 3.11
N ARG A 51 9.62 -2.33 4.01
CA ARG A 51 10.02 -3.75 4.01
C ARG A 51 8.89 -4.68 4.38
N LEU A 52 8.12 -4.32 5.42
CA LEU A 52 6.99 -5.12 5.87
C LEU A 52 5.92 -5.22 4.77
N HIS A 53 5.72 -4.13 4.03
CA HIS A 53 4.67 -4.01 3.02
C HIS A 53 5.17 -4.10 1.58
N ALA A 54 6.43 -4.47 1.35
CA ALA A 54 6.98 -4.63 0.00
C ALA A 54 6.17 -5.63 -0.84
N PRO A 55 5.71 -6.79 -0.31
CA PRO A 55 4.84 -7.69 -1.06
C PRO A 55 3.54 -7.02 -1.51
N THR A 56 2.87 -6.28 -0.60
CA THR A 56 1.66 -5.51 -0.90
C THR A 56 1.93 -4.49 -2.01
N LEU A 57 2.98 -3.68 -1.86
CA LEU A 57 3.32 -2.64 -2.82
C LEU A 57 3.63 -3.22 -4.20
N SER A 58 4.41 -4.29 -4.26
CA SER A 58 4.76 -4.96 -5.51
C SER A 58 3.54 -5.56 -6.21
N TYR A 59 2.65 -6.21 -5.46
CA TYR A 59 1.46 -6.86 -6.01
C TYR A 59 0.48 -5.81 -6.56
N TRP A 60 0.08 -4.85 -5.75
CA TRP A 60 -0.94 -3.86 -6.11
C TRP A 60 -0.42 -2.79 -7.09
N ALA A 61 0.89 -2.65 -7.27
CA ALA A 61 1.46 -1.79 -8.31
C ALA A 61 1.30 -2.35 -9.73
N CYS A 62 0.97 -3.63 -9.89
CA CYS A 62 0.90 -4.34 -11.17
C CYS A 62 2.15 -4.11 -12.06
N GLY A 63 3.33 -3.95 -11.46
CA GLY A 63 4.58 -3.67 -12.18
C GLY A 63 4.44 -2.53 -13.21
N ASP A 64 4.93 -2.81 -14.42
CA ASP A 64 4.85 -1.93 -15.59
C ASP A 64 3.74 -2.37 -16.58
N ASP A 65 2.71 -3.09 -16.11
CA ASP A 65 1.54 -3.35 -16.94
C ASP A 65 0.77 -2.04 -17.14
N ASP A 66 0.79 -1.53 -18.37
CA ASP A 66 0.14 -0.28 -18.76
C ASP A 66 -1.32 -0.47 -19.19
N ASP A 67 -1.80 -1.73 -19.31
CA ASP A 67 -3.19 -2.02 -19.65
C ASP A 67 -4.12 -1.74 -18.45
N PRO A 68 -5.03 -0.76 -18.53
CA PRO A 68 -5.95 -0.46 -17.43
C PRO A 68 -6.86 -1.63 -17.05
N ASP A 69 -7.17 -2.52 -18.00
CA ASP A 69 -8.05 -3.67 -17.76
C ASP A 69 -7.36 -4.78 -16.94
N HIS A 70 -6.02 -4.70 -16.80
CA HIS A 70 -5.21 -5.60 -15.96
C HIS A 70 -4.79 -4.95 -14.63
N GLN A 71 -5.26 -3.75 -14.34
CA GLN A 71 -4.90 -3.01 -13.14
C GLN A 71 -6.03 -3.03 -12.11
N PHE A 72 -5.64 -2.93 -10.84
CA PHE A 72 -6.57 -2.60 -9.77
C PHE A 72 -6.91 -1.11 -9.82
N ALA A 73 -8.08 -0.71 -9.31
CA ALA A 73 -8.44 0.71 -9.24
C ALA A 73 -7.44 1.53 -8.38
N ILE A 74 -6.84 0.91 -7.35
CA ILE A 74 -5.80 1.54 -6.51
C ILE A 74 -4.40 1.53 -7.15
N THR A 75 -4.18 0.79 -8.24
CA THR A 75 -2.85 0.60 -8.84
C THR A 75 -2.11 1.91 -9.12
N PRO A 76 -2.71 2.97 -9.71
CA PRO A 76 -1.98 4.22 -9.96
C PRO A 76 -1.38 4.85 -8.70
N LEU A 77 -2.06 4.70 -7.55
CA LEU A 77 -1.62 5.24 -6.27
C LEU A 77 -0.49 4.41 -5.65
N ILE A 78 -0.66 3.09 -5.63
CA ILE A 78 0.35 2.17 -5.07
C ILE A 78 1.62 2.18 -5.93
N ARG A 79 1.47 2.16 -7.26
CA ARG A 79 2.60 2.19 -8.21
C ARG A 79 3.48 3.42 -8.01
N ARG A 80 2.88 4.58 -7.72
CA ARG A 80 3.63 5.79 -7.39
C ARG A 80 4.48 5.59 -6.12
N VAL A 81 3.88 5.06 -5.05
CA VAL A 81 4.60 4.78 -3.80
C VAL A 81 5.73 3.78 -4.04
N TRP A 82 5.48 2.72 -4.79
CA TRP A 82 6.48 1.69 -5.09
C TRP A 82 7.66 2.25 -5.90
N ARG A 83 7.39 3.04 -6.94
CA ARG A 83 8.45 3.71 -7.72
C ARG A 83 9.27 4.69 -6.88
N ASP A 84 8.61 5.48 -6.02
CA ASP A 84 9.29 6.43 -5.13
C ASP A 84 10.26 5.69 -4.19
N LEU A 85 9.86 4.53 -3.64
CA LEU A 85 10.70 3.71 -2.77
C LEU A 85 11.84 3.01 -3.50
N LEU A 86 11.63 2.57 -4.74
CA LEU A 86 12.69 1.96 -5.56
C LEU A 86 13.72 2.99 -6.05
N ALA A 87 13.31 4.25 -6.23
CA ALA A 87 14.21 5.33 -6.62
C ALA A 87 15.17 5.75 -5.50
N ASP A 88 14.85 5.46 -4.23
CA ASP A 88 15.71 5.69 -3.07
C ASP A 88 16.08 4.36 -2.38
N PRO A 89 17.23 3.76 -2.71
CA PRO A 89 17.63 2.47 -2.14
C PRO A 89 17.90 2.52 -0.63
N ALA A 90 18.09 3.71 -0.02
CA ALA A 90 18.24 3.80 1.45
C ALA A 90 16.96 3.37 2.19
N THR A 91 15.79 3.57 1.56
CA THR A 91 14.48 3.22 2.13
C THR A 91 14.24 1.71 2.23
N LEU A 92 15.00 0.87 1.51
CA LEU A 92 14.89 -0.59 1.56
C LEU A 92 16.04 -1.24 2.37
N VAL A 93 17.04 -0.46 2.82
CA VAL A 93 18.26 -0.98 3.47
C VAL A 93 18.35 -0.66 4.98
N ALA A 94 17.59 0.31 5.50
CA ALA A 94 17.61 0.64 6.93
C ALA A 94 16.80 -0.36 7.79
N ASP A 95 17.45 -0.92 8.82
CA ASP A 95 16.88 -1.76 9.89
C ASP A 95 16.25 -0.94 11.02
#